data_AF-A0A553Q929-F1
#
_entry.id   AF-A0A553Q929-F1
#
_cell.length_a   1.000
_cell.length_b   1.000
_cell.length_c   1.000
_cell.angle_alpha   90.00
_cell.angle_beta   90.00
_cell.angle_gamma   90.00
#
_symmetry.space_group_name_H-M   'P 1'
#
loop_
_entity.id
_entity.type
_entity.pdbx_description
1 polymer ?
#
loop_
_entity_poly.entity_id
_entity_poly.type
_entity_poly.pdbx_seq_one_letter_code
_entity_poly.pdbx_strand_id
1 'polypeptide(L)'
;MKQKKTARGQGKKESPVVNTTIKSEKRAEGNSFFSWILVLALLGAWLSVGVVWFDLVDYDNVAGVLGRLYDADGDGDFDVEDAKVMLELPTRNIGQKLKTALKEQLRIIHEKIEAKKIAKLALAEVRTVLAEEEEEREAARAAKKAKEEAETKRQEERLHEQEKLAKEKAENERLEKEKAEKERLEKERAEKERLVKEKAEKERLVKEKAEKERLEKEKAEKERLEKERLDKEKAEKERLEKEKAEKERLEKERLDKEKAEKERLEKERLEKEKAEKERLEKEKAEKERLEKEKKEQLEKEKAKERLEKGEGPTPERKD
;
A
#
# COMPACT_ATOMS: atom_id res chain seq x y z
N MET A 1 51.45 26.16 -0.53
CA MET A 1 52.76 26.12 0.17
C MET A 1 53.57 24.93 -0.35
N LYS A 2 54.89 25.12 -0.50
CA LYS A 2 55.96 24.13 -0.81
C LYS A 2 55.95 23.57 -2.24
N GLN A 3 56.70 24.13 -3.20
CA GLN A 3 58.18 24.13 -3.37
C GLN A 3 58.83 22.75 -3.40
N LYS A 4 59.50 22.41 -4.52
CA LYS A 4 60.97 22.27 -4.64
C LYS A 4 61.36 21.88 -6.09
N LYS A 5 62.09 22.76 -6.79
CA LYS A 5 63.56 22.71 -7.09
C LYS A 5 63.90 21.85 -8.32
N THR A 6 64.14 22.42 -9.51
CA THR A 6 65.39 23.01 -10.07
C THR A 6 66.53 22.03 -10.35
N ALA A 7 66.87 21.85 -11.64
CA ALA A 7 68.22 21.73 -12.22
C ALA A 7 68.06 21.73 -13.77
N ARG A 8 68.49 22.76 -14.51
CA ARG A 8 69.85 23.08 -15.00
C ARG A 8 70.34 22.13 -16.10
N GLY A 9 70.50 22.65 -17.32
CA GLY A 9 71.21 21.99 -18.41
C GLY A 9 71.19 22.82 -19.71
N GLN A 10 72.31 23.51 -20.00
CA GLN A 10 72.60 24.19 -21.25
C GLN A 10 73.17 23.22 -22.30
N GLY A 11 72.93 23.50 -23.58
CA GLY A 11 73.66 22.97 -24.74
C GLY A 11 72.83 23.12 -26.01
N LYS A 12 73.16 24.03 -26.95
CA LYS A 12 73.93 23.77 -28.20
C LYS A 12 73.37 22.55 -28.96
N LYS A 13 73.20 22.53 -30.28
CA LYS A 13 73.29 23.44 -31.43
C LYS A 13 72.85 22.55 -32.62
N GLU A 14 72.51 23.16 -33.75
CA GLU A 14 72.59 22.59 -35.11
C GLU A 14 71.49 21.61 -35.57
N SER A 15 70.82 22.03 -36.64
CA SER A 15 69.98 21.25 -37.55
C SER A 15 70.82 20.44 -38.56
N PRO A 16 70.22 19.45 -39.23
CA PRO A 16 70.34 19.45 -40.68
C PRO A 16 69.07 19.06 -41.46
N VAL A 17 69.09 19.52 -42.71
CA VAL A 17 68.16 19.44 -43.84
C VAL A 17 67.95 18.01 -44.37
N VAL A 18 66.74 17.65 -44.81
CA VAL A 18 66.52 16.82 -46.03
C VAL A 18 65.17 17.18 -46.70
N ASN A 19 65.22 17.54 -47.98
CA ASN A 19 64.10 17.76 -48.90
C ASN A 19 63.48 16.45 -49.40
N THR A 20 62.17 16.44 -49.67
CA THR A 20 61.58 15.59 -50.71
C THR A 20 60.59 16.38 -51.58
N THR A 21 60.88 16.40 -52.87
CA THR A 21 60.12 17.00 -53.96
C THR A 21 59.15 15.96 -54.53
N ILE A 22 57.88 16.30 -54.74
CA ILE A 22 57.00 15.59 -55.71
C ILE A 22 56.37 16.61 -56.67
N LYS A 23 57.00 16.65 -57.86
CA LYS A 23 56.43 16.53 -59.21
C LYS A 23 55.27 17.47 -59.64
N SER A 24 55.64 18.36 -60.56
CA SER A 24 54.83 19.14 -61.48
C SER A 24 54.15 18.31 -62.57
N GLU A 25 52.95 18.72 -63.01
CA GLU A 25 52.38 18.67 -64.38
C GLU A 25 50.87 19.03 -64.26
N LYS A 26 50.21 19.89 -65.05
CA LYS A 26 50.25 20.17 -66.49
C LYS A 26 49.67 21.57 -66.78
N ARG A 27 50.19 22.23 -67.82
CA ARG A 27 49.49 23.30 -68.56
C ARG A 27 48.25 22.70 -69.23
N ALA A 28 47.11 23.39 -69.15
CA ALA A 28 46.01 23.22 -70.09
C ALA A 28 45.97 24.47 -70.98
N GLU A 29 46.33 24.27 -72.24
CA GLU A 29 45.97 25.16 -73.33
C GLU A 29 44.44 25.15 -73.47
N GLY A 30 43.87 26.33 -73.36
CA GLY A 30 42.47 26.59 -73.66
C GLY A 30 42.34 28.10 -73.63
N ASN A 31 42.20 28.73 -74.79
CA ASN A 31 41.77 30.11 -74.90
C ASN A 31 40.38 30.19 -74.28
N SER A 32 40.37 30.36 -72.96
CA SER A 32 39.19 30.22 -72.14
C SER A 32 38.28 31.39 -72.48
N PHE A 33 37.10 31.06 -72.96
CA PHE A 33 35.95 31.94 -73.16
C PHE A 33 35.81 32.99 -72.04
N PHE A 34 36.16 32.63 -70.81
CA PHE A 34 36.18 33.54 -69.66
C PHE A 34 37.24 34.65 -69.74
N SER A 35 38.44 34.40 -70.28
CA SER A 35 39.42 35.47 -70.53
C SER A 35 38.94 36.42 -71.63
N TRP A 36 38.27 35.91 -72.67
CA TRP A 36 37.76 36.78 -73.74
C TRP A 36 36.56 37.62 -73.28
N ILE A 37 35.67 37.07 -72.44
CA ILE A 37 34.61 37.81 -71.76
C ILE A 37 35.20 38.85 -70.80
N LEU A 38 36.25 38.51 -70.05
CA LEU A 38 36.91 39.45 -69.14
C LEU A 38 37.54 40.63 -69.90
N VAL A 39 38.13 40.36 -71.06
CA VAL A 39 38.70 41.39 -71.96
C VAL A 39 37.60 42.24 -72.60
N LEU A 40 36.51 41.65 -73.09
CA LEU A 40 35.36 42.40 -73.64
C LEU A 40 34.63 43.22 -72.58
N ALA A 41 34.53 42.72 -71.35
CA ALA A 41 33.98 43.46 -70.21
C ALA A 41 34.88 44.66 -69.85
N LEU A 42 36.20 44.49 -69.88
CA LEU A 42 37.13 45.62 -69.68
C LEU A 42 37.08 46.63 -70.83
N LEU A 43 37.01 46.17 -72.09
CA LEU A 43 36.97 47.04 -73.27
C LEU A 43 35.63 47.78 -73.40
N GLY A 44 34.51 47.12 -73.08
CA GLY A 44 33.17 47.73 -73.03
C GLY A 44 33.03 48.72 -71.87
N ALA A 45 33.66 48.43 -70.72
CA ALA A 45 33.75 49.39 -69.63
C ALA A 45 34.59 50.63 -70.03
N TRP A 46 35.66 50.46 -70.80
CA TRP A 46 36.47 51.58 -71.29
C TRP A 46 35.80 52.41 -72.41
N LEU A 47 35.01 51.79 -73.30
CA LEU A 47 34.21 52.52 -74.29
C LEU A 47 33.02 53.26 -73.66
N SER A 48 32.38 52.69 -72.65
CA SER A 48 31.31 53.37 -71.89
C SER A 48 31.84 54.56 -71.09
N VAL A 49 33.02 54.42 -70.47
CA VAL A 49 33.68 55.54 -69.79
C VAL A 49 34.15 56.60 -70.78
N GLY A 50 34.67 56.23 -71.96
CA GLY A 50 35.11 57.19 -72.99
C GLY A 50 33.98 58.02 -73.64
N VAL A 51 32.80 57.43 -73.85
CA VAL A 51 31.63 58.15 -74.40
C VAL A 51 31.00 59.08 -73.35
N VAL A 52 30.91 58.66 -72.08
CA VAL A 52 30.38 59.52 -71.00
C VAL A 52 31.34 60.65 -70.61
N TRP A 53 32.65 60.45 -70.78
CA TRP A 53 33.65 61.48 -70.47
C TRP A 53 33.88 62.49 -71.62
N PHE A 54 33.47 62.16 -72.85
CA PHE A 54 33.66 63.01 -74.03
C PHE A 54 32.37 63.41 -74.77
N ASP A 55 31.21 63.23 -74.14
CA ASP A 55 29.94 63.87 -74.54
C ASP A 55 29.93 65.36 -74.16
N LEU A 56 31.01 66.06 -74.51
CA LEU A 56 31.34 67.41 -74.07
C LEU A 56 31.45 68.39 -75.24
N VAL A 57 30.84 68.08 -76.39
CA VAL A 57 30.66 69.09 -77.42
C VAL A 57 29.28 68.94 -78.05
N ASP A 58 28.34 69.69 -77.48
CA ASP A 58 27.16 70.17 -78.23
C ASP A 58 27.67 71.03 -79.40
N TYR A 59 27.99 70.38 -80.53
CA TYR A 59 28.48 71.06 -81.74
C TYR A 59 27.43 72.00 -82.33
N ASP A 60 26.13 71.75 -82.11
CA ASP A 60 25.04 72.61 -82.58
C ASP A 60 25.02 73.97 -81.87
N ASN A 61 25.38 74.01 -80.58
CA ASN A 61 25.42 75.27 -79.83
C ASN A 61 26.69 76.08 -80.11
N VAL A 62 27.83 75.41 -80.34
CA VAL A 62 29.10 76.12 -80.56
C VAL A 62 29.20 76.68 -81.98
N ALA A 63 28.72 75.96 -83.00
CA ALA A 63 28.71 76.46 -84.39
C ALA A 63 27.71 77.62 -84.59
N GLY A 64 26.52 77.54 -84.00
CA GLY A 64 25.48 78.57 -84.14
C GLY A 64 25.73 79.87 -83.35
N VAL A 65 26.64 79.85 -82.38
CA VAL A 65 27.02 81.02 -81.57
C VAL A 65 28.28 81.70 -82.12
N LEU A 66 29.24 80.96 -82.68
CA LEU A 66 30.41 81.56 -83.35
C LEU A 66 30.07 82.19 -84.70
N GLY A 67 29.14 81.62 -85.47
CA GLY A 67 28.69 82.22 -86.73
C GLY A 67 27.90 83.52 -86.56
N ARG A 68 27.16 83.68 -85.45
CA ARG A 68 26.35 84.89 -85.17
C ARG A 68 27.11 86.02 -84.46
N LEU A 69 28.35 85.79 -84.04
CA LEU A 69 29.15 86.79 -83.35
C LEU A 69 30.09 87.57 -84.30
N TYR A 70 30.30 87.06 -85.52
CA TYR A 70 31.20 87.63 -86.54
C TYR A 70 30.47 88.17 -87.77
N ASP A 71 29.13 88.16 -87.77
CA ASP A 71 28.27 88.62 -88.86
C ASP A 71 27.42 89.78 -88.32
N ALA A 72 27.72 91.00 -88.73
CA ALA A 72 27.15 92.20 -88.13
C ALA A 72 25.86 92.67 -88.84
N ASP A 73 25.61 92.27 -90.09
CA ASP A 73 24.46 92.68 -90.89
C ASP A 73 23.64 91.53 -91.54
N GLY A 74 24.16 90.30 -91.55
CA GLY A 74 23.39 89.06 -91.79
C GLY A 74 23.42 88.50 -93.20
N ASP A 75 24.45 88.76 -94.02
CA ASP A 75 24.51 88.33 -95.42
C ASP A 75 25.44 87.13 -95.71
N GLY A 76 26.34 86.76 -94.80
CA GLY A 76 26.99 85.46 -94.74
C GLY A 76 28.45 85.35 -95.21
N ASP A 77 29.15 86.46 -95.47
CA ASP A 77 30.61 86.48 -95.66
C ASP A 77 31.30 87.73 -95.11
N PHE A 78 32.43 87.55 -94.41
CA PHE A 78 33.12 88.64 -93.71
C PHE A 78 33.91 89.53 -94.68
N ASP A 79 33.42 90.74 -94.96
CA ASP A 79 34.00 91.65 -95.94
C ASP A 79 34.50 92.98 -95.33
N VAL A 80 34.85 93.95 -96.17
CA VAL A 80 35.40 95.24 -95.74
C VAL A 80 34.31 96.12 -95.10
N GLU A 81 33.04 95.84 -95.38
CA GLU A 81 31.89 96.58 -94.89
C GLU A 81 31.60 96.21 -93.42
N ASP A 82 31.78 94.94 -93.04
CA ASP A 82 31.80 94.49 -91.63
C ASP A 82 32.85 95.24 -90.78
N ALA A 83 34.07 95.36 -91.31
CA ALA A 83 35.17 96.04 -90.63
C ALA A 83 34.89 97.55 -90.47
N LYS A 84 34.14 98.13 -91.41
CA LYS A 84 33.74 99.54 -91.37
C LYS A 84 32.65 99.78 -90.34
N VAL A 85 31.66 98.90 -90.24
CA VAL A 85 30.62 98.94 -89.19
C VAL A 85 31.26 98.78 -87.79
N MET A 86 32.33 97.99 -87.66
CA MET A 86 33.11 97.89 -86.42
C MET A 86 33.94 99.15 -86.09
N LEU A 87 34.41 99.90 -87.09
CA LEU A 87 35.28 101.07 -86.92
C LEU A 87 34.52 102.41 -86.78
N GLU A 88 33.26 102.48 -87.22
CA GLU A 88 32.42 103.71 -87.12
C GLU A 88 31.67 103.86 -85.79
N LEU A 89 31.70 102.86 -84.90
CA LEU A 89 31.13 102.99 -83.56
C LEU A 89 32.16 103.54 -82.56
N PRO A 90 31.84 104.59 -81.79
CA PRO A 90 32.75 105.11 -80.77
C PRO A 90 32.91 104.05 -79.67
N THR A 91 34.02 103.32 -79.72
CA THR A 91 34.40 102.16 -78.88
C THR A 91 34.52 102.45 -77.38
N ARG A 92 34.10 103.63 -76.92
CA ARG A 92 34.17 104.07 -75.53
C ARG A 92 32.98 103.58 -74.68
N ASN A 93 31.82 103.32 -75.29
CA ASN A 93 30.59 102.92 -74.58
C ASN A 93 30.36 101.39 -74.55
N ILE A 94 30.83 100.65 -75.55
CA ILE A 94 30.65 99.19 -75.66
C ILE A 94 31.44 98.48 -74.54
N GLY A 95 32.68 98.91 -74.27
CA GLY A 95 33.49 98.35 -73.19
C GLY A 95 32.90 98.60 -71.79
N GLN A 96 32.16 99.70 -71.58
CA GLN A 96 31.47 99.96 -70.32
C GLN A 96 30.20 99.08 -70.19
N LYS A 97 29.40 98.98 -71.24
CA LYS A 97 28.22 98.09 -71.28
C LYS A 97 28.59 96.61 -71.11
N LEU A 98 29.71 96.19 -71.71
CA LEU A 98 30.23 94.84 -71.55
C LEU A 98 30.74 94.59 -70.12
N LYS A 99 31.42 95.57 -69.50
CA LYS A 99 31.82 95.49 -68.09
C LYS A 99 30.62 95.43 -67.14
N THR A 100 29.56 96.19 -67.39
CA THR A 100 28.35 96.13 -66.57
C THR A 100 27.62 94.80 -66.76
N ALA A 101 27.47 94.33 -68.00
CA ALA A 101 26.85 93.03 -68.29
C ALA A 101 27.64 91.87 -67.68
N LEU A 102 28.98 91.89 -67.75
CA LEU A 102 29.84 90.87 -67.14
C LEU A 102 29.76 90.90 -65.61
N LYS A 103 29.72 92.08 -65.00
CA LYS A 103 29.55 92.24 -63.54
C LYS A 103 28.19 91.72 -63.06
N GLU A 104 27.15 91.90 -63.87
CA GLU A 104 25.80 91.41 -63.59
C GLU A 104 25.69 89.89 -63.76
N GLN A 105 26.26 89.34 -64.83
CA GLN A 105 26.38 87.89 -65.02
C GLN A 105 27.19 87.22 -63.89
N LEU A 106 28.29 87.85 -63.46
CA LEU A 106 29.09 87.35 -62.34
C LEU A 106 28.31 87.32 -61.04
N ARG A 107 27.43 88.30 -60.79
CA ARG A 107 26.53 88.33 -59.63
C ARG A 107 25.52 87.18 -59.66
N ILE A 108 24.88 86.94 -60.81
CA ILE A 108 23.92 85.84 -60.99
C ILE A 108 24.60 84.48 -60.83
N ILE A 109 25.81 84.31 -61.36
CA ILE A 109 26.60 83.07 -61.21
C ILE A 109 26.95 82.86 -59.73
N HIS A 110 27.37 83.91 -59.02
CA HIS A 110 27.68 83.82 -57.60
C HIS A 110 26.46 83.40 -56.76
N GLU A 111 25.31 84.05 -56.99
CA GLU A 111 24.05 83.72 -56.32
C GLU A 111 23.59 82.28 -56.60
N LYS A 112 23.72 81.80 -57.84
CA LYS A 112 23.44 80.40 -58.19
C LYS A 112 24.40 79.41 -57.51
N ILE A 113 25.68 79.77 -57.36
CA ILE A 113 26.66 78.95 -56.64
C ILE A 113 26.34 78.91 -55.14
N GLU A 114 25.99 80.05 -54.53
CA GLU A 114 25.56 80.13 -53.14
C GLU A 114 24.28 79.33 -52.90
N ALA A 115 23.27 79.46 -53.77
CA ALA A 115 22.05 78.66 -53.72
C ALA A 115 22.34 77.16 -53.82
N LYS A 116 23.26 76.74 -54.70
CA LYS A 116 23.67 75.33 -54.83
C LYS A 116 24.42 74.83 -53.59
N LYS A 117 25.22 75.67 -52.93
CA LYS A 117 25.89 75.34 -51.67
C LYS A 117 24.87 75.16 -50.54
N ILE A 118 23.90 76.07 -50.42
CA ILE A 118 22.83 75.99 -49.43
C ILE A 118 21.98 74.74 -49.65
N ALA A 119 21.57 74.47 -50.90
CA ALA A 119 20.82 73.26 -51.24
C ALA A 119 21.60 71.96 -50.90
N LYS A 120 22.92 71.95 -51.10
CA LYS A 120 23.76 70.81 -50.75
C LYS A 120 23.89 70.62 -49.22
N LEU A 121 23.97 71.71 -48.46
CA LEU A 121 23.98 71.67 -46.99
C LEU A 121 22.64 71.20 -46.44
N ALA A 122 21.52 71.75 -46.92
CA ALA A 122 20.18 71.32 -46.52
C ALA A 122 19.92 69.83 -46.84
N LEU A 123 20.38 69.35 -48.01
CA LEU A 123 20.29 67.93 -48.36
C LEU A 123 21.13 67.04 -47.43
N ALA A 124 22.29 67.51 -46.98
CA ALA A 124 23.12 66.78 -46.03
C ALA A 124 22.44 66.69 -44.65
N GLU A 125 21.83 67.78 -44.19
CA GLU A 125 21.09 67.84 -42.92
C GLU A 125 19.83 66.95 -42.93
N VAL A 126 19.07 66.94 -44.02
CA VAL A 126 17.93 66.01 -44.17
C VAL A 126 18.39 64.56 -44.15
N ARG A 127 19.56 64.25 -44.74
CA ARG A 127 20.12 62.88 -44.71
C ARG A 127 20.54 62.46 -43.31
N THR A 128 21.10 63.35 -42.50
CA THR A 128 21.47 63.01 -41.11
C THR A 128 20.23 62.80 -40.25
N VAL A 129 19.21 63.66 -40.38
CA VAL A 129 17.94 63.49 -39.66
C VAL A 129 17.24 62.19 -40.06
N LEU A 130 17.24 61.83 -41.35
CA LEU A 130 16.65 60.58 -41.82
C LEU A 130 17.42 59.35 -41.30
N ALA A 131 18.75 59.42 -41.24
CA ALA A 131 19.57 58.35 -40.67
C ALA A 131 19.32 58.18 -39.17
N GLU A 132 19.24 59.27 -38.41
CA GLU A 132 18.89 59.25 -36.98
C GLU A 132 17.48 58.67 -36.77
N GLU A 133 16.49 59.05 -37.58
CA GLU A 133 15.13 58.51 -37.49
C GLU A 133 15.07 57.00 -37.83
N GLU A 134 15.86 56.55 -38.80
CA GLU A 134 15.97 55.12 -39.13
C GLU A 134 16.62 54.33 -37.98
N GLU A 135 17.70 54.84 -37.37
CA GLU A 135 18.33 54.22 -36.20
C GLU A 135 17.37 54.15 -35.00
N GLU A 136 16.59 55.21 -34.74
CA GLU A 136 15.57 55.20 -33.69
C GLU A 136 14.46 54.19 -33.97
N ARG A 137 14.02 54.08 -35.23
CA ARG A 137 13.01 53.08 -35.65
C ARG A 137 13.55 51.66 -35.53
N GLU A 138 14.83 51.43 -35.86
CA GLU A 138 15.48 50.14 -35.67
C GLU A 138 15.67 49.80 -34.20
N ALA A 139 16.11 50.75 -33.38
CA ALA A 139 16.20 50.60 -31.93
C ALA A 139 14.83 50.32 -31.32
N ALA A 140 13.77 50.99 -31.78
CA ALA A 140 12.40 50.72 -31.33
C ALA A 140 11.91 49.34 -31.76
N ARG A 141 12.25 48.87 -32.97
CA ARG A 141 11.93 47.50 -33.43
C ARG A 141 12.71 46.45 -32.64
N ALA A 142 14.00 46.68 -32.37
CA ALA A 142 14.83 45.81 -31.55
C ALA A 142 14.30 45.73 -30.11
N ALA A 143 13.92 46.88 -29.53
CA ALA A 143 13.30 46.93 -28.21
C ALA A 143 11.95 46.20 -28.16
N LYS A 144 11.12 46.29 -29.21
CA LYS A 144 9.87 45.53 -29.32
C LYS A 144 10.12 44.02 -29.39
N LYS A 145 11.05 43.57 -30.23
CA LYS A 145 11.42 42.14 -30.32
C LYS A 145 11.98 41.61 -29.00
N ALA A 146 12.86 42.36 -28.35
CA ALA A 146 13.41 41.99 -27.04
C ALA A 146 12.32 41.90 -25.96
N LYS A 147 11.31 42.78 -25.98
CA LYS A 147 10.15 42.71 -25.08
C LYS A 147 9.28 41.48 -25.35
N GLU A 148 9.02 41.17 -26.62
CA GLU A 148 8.25 39.99 -27.03
C GLU A 148 8.96 38.69 -26.63
N GLU A 149 10.27 38.58 -26.91
CA GLU A 149 11.09 37.43 -26.49
C GLU A 149 11.18 37.28 -24.95
N ALA A 150 11.21 38.39 -24.22
CA ALA A 150 11.16 38.36 -22.76
C ALA A 150 9.79 37.92 -22.24
N GLU A 151 8.71 38.31 -22.93
CA GLU A 151 7.35 37.90 -22.57
C GLU A 151 7.11 36.42 -22.88
N THR A 152 7.56 35.90 -24.02
CA THR A 152 7.47 34.47 -24.35
C THR A 152 8.25 33.62 -23.35
N LYS A 153 9.49 34.00 -23.00
CA LYS A 153 10.25 33.32 -21.95
C LYS A 153 9.52 33.33 -20.60
N ARG A 154 8.93 34.46 -20.21
CA ARG A 154 8.11 34.53 -18.98
C ARG A 154 6.86 33.65 -19.07
N GLN A 155 6.24 33.53 -20.25
CA GLN A 155 5.10 32.64 -20.45
C GLN A 155 5.52 31.17 -20.32
N GLU A 156 6.63 30.77 -20.93
CA GLU A 156 7.20 29.43 -20.83
C GLU A 156 7.58 29.08 -19.38
N GLU A 157 8.24 30.00 -18.66
CA GLU A 157 8.56 29.83 -17.24
C GLU A 157 7.29 29.65 -16.39
N ARG A 158 6.24 30.45 -16.63
CA ARG A 158 4.95 30.29 -15.94
C ARG A 158 4.29 28.95 -16.25
N LEU A 159 4.31 28.50 -17.50
CA LEU A 159 3.74 27.21 -17.89
C LEU A 159 4.51 26.05 -17.21
N HIS A 160 5.83 26.13 -17.19
CA HIS A 160 6.68 25.14 -16.53
C HIS A 160 6.50 25.14 -15.00
N GLU A 161 6.32 26.32 -14.38
CA GLU A 161 5.99 26.43 -12.96
C GLU A 161 4.60 25.85 -12.65
N GLN A 162 3.59 26.15 -13.48
CA GLN A 162 2.26 25.55 -13.35
C GLN A 162 2.30 24.03 -13.51
N GLU A 163 3.09 23.51 -14.46
CA GLU A 163 3.28 22.07 -14.65
C GLU A 163 3.93 21.42 -13.43
N LYS A 164 4.96 22.05 -12.85
CA LYS A 164 5.59 21.58 -11.60
C LYS A 164 4.61 21.56 -10.45
N LEU A 165 3.85 22.63 -10.26
CA LEU A 165 2.82 22.72 -9.22
C LEU A 165 1.71 21.68 -9.43
N ALA A 166 1.32 21.41 -10.69
CA ALA A 166 0.35 20.37 -11.01
C ALA A 166 0.88 18.97 -10.71
N LYS A 167 2.15 18.69 -11.05
CA LYS A 167 2.82 17.42 -10.72
C LYS A 167 2.95 17.23 -9.21
N GLU A 168 3.37 18.26 -8.49
CA GLU A 168 3.48 18.23 -7.02
C GLU A 168 2.13 18.02 -6.35
N LYS A 169 1.07 18.70 -6.81
CA LYS A 169 -0.30 18.46 -6.32
C LYS A 169 -0.77 17.03 -6.59
N ALA A 170 -0.52 16.51 -7.80
CA ALA A 170 -0.90 15.14 -8.15
C ALA A 170 -0.11 14.10 -7.33
N GLU A 171 1.16 14.35 -7.03
CA GLU A 171 1.98 13.51 -6.17
C GLU A 171 1.50 13.54 -4.72
N ASN A 172 1.23 14.73 -4.17
CA ASN A 172 0.66 14.88 -2.84
C ASN A 172 -0.71 14.20 -2.70
N GLU A 173 -1.58 14.33 -3.71
CA GLU A 173 -2.88 13.65 -3.72
C GLU A 173 -2.72 12.12 -3.79
N ARG A 174 -1.74 11.61 -4.55
CA ARG A 174 -1.44 10.17 -4.59
C ARG A 174 -0.93 9.66 -3.24
N LEU A 175 -0.02 10.41 -2.59
CA LEU A 175 0.50 10.07 -1.27
C LEU A 175 -0.60 10.11 -0.20
N GLU A 176 -1.52 11.07 -0.28
CA GLU A 176 -2.67 11.15 0.63
C GLU A 176 -3.62 9.97 0.43
N LYS A 177 -3.94 9.60 -0.82
CA LYS A 177 -4.74 8.40 -1.13
C LYS A 177 -4.06 7.13 -0.63
N GLU A 178 -2.76 6.99 -0.84
CA GLU A 178 -2.00 5.81 -0.37
C GLU A 178 -1.99 5.73 1.17
N LYS A 179 -1.83 6.88 1.87
CA LYS A 179 -1.91 6.93 3.34
C LYS A 179 -3.31 6.55 3.83
N ALA A 180 -4.36 7.09 3.22
CA ALA A 180 -5.74 6.78 3.56
C ALA A 180 -6.08 5.30 3.30
N GLU A 181 -5.56 4.72 2.22
CA GLU A 181 -5.72 3.29 1.92
C GLU A 181 -4.98 2.41 2.93
N LYS A 182 -3.73 2.74 3.27
CA LYS A 182 -2.97 2.04 4.32
C LYS A 182 -3.68 2.09 5.67
N GLU A 183 -4.20 3.24 6.06
CA GLU A 183 -4.96 3.41 7.31
C GLU A 183 -6.25 2.58 7.30
N ARG A 184 -6.98 2.56 6.18
CA ARG A 184 -8.18 1.71 6.03
C ARG A 184 -7.84 0.22 6.15
N LEU A 185 -6.76 -0.22 5.51
CA LEU A 185 -6.33 -1.61 5.54
C LEU A 185 -5.83 -2.02 6.94
N GLU A 186 -5.17 -1.12 7.67
CA GLU A 186 -4.78 -1.32 9.06
C GLU A 186 -6.00 -1.41 9.99
N LYS A 187 -6.98 -0.51 9.83
CA LYS A 187 -8.26 -0.58 10.56
C LYS A 187 -9.00 -1.88 10.30
N GLU A 188 -9.08 -2.32 9.04
CA GLU A 188 -9.73 -3.57 8.66
C GLU A 188 -9.00 -4.79 9.27
N ARG A 189 -7.66 -4.79 9.27
CA ARG A 189 -6.86 -5.85 9.91
C ARG A 189 -7.08 -5.89 11.41
N ALA A 190 -7.07 -4.73 12.08
CA ALA A 190 -7.33 -4.63 13.51
C ALA A 190 -8.74 -5.11 13.86
N GLU A 191 -9.76 -4.77 13.05
CA GLU A 191 -11.12 -5.24 13.25
C GLU A 191 -11.25 -6.76 13.08
N LYS A 192 -10.65 -7.33 12.02
CA LYS A 192 -10.59 -8.78 11.82
C LYS A 192 -9.91 -9.48 12.99
N GLU A 193 -8.81 -8.94 13.50
CA GLU A 193 -8.12 -9.50 14.66
C GLU A 193 -9.00 -9.46 15.92
N ARG A 194 -9.72 -8.36 16.17
CA ARG A 194 -10.65 -8.26 17.30
C ARG A 194 -11.80 -9.25 17.19
N LEU A 195 -12.37 -9.44 16.00
CA LEU A 195 -13.42 -10.45 15.77
C LEU A 195 -12.92 -11.88 15.99
N VAL A 196 -11.68 -12.19 15.59
CA VAL A 196 -11.07 -13.50 15.86
C VAL A 196 -10.85 -13.71 17.36
N LYS A 197 -10.31 -12.70 18.06
CA LYS A 197 -10.14 -12.75 19.52
C LYS A 197 -11.47 -12.91 20.25
N GLU A 198 -12.50 -12.17 19.86
CA GLU A 198 -13.84 -12.27 20.45
C GLU A 198 -14.47 -13.64 20.21
N LYS A 199 -14.35 -14.20 18.99
CA LYS A 199 -14.83 -15.56 18.69
C LYS A 199 -14.10 -16.61 19.51
N ALA A 200 -12.77 -16.50 19.63
CA ALA A 200 -11.97 -17.42 20.45
C ALA A 200 -12.35 -17.33 21.94
N GLU A 201 -12.57 -16.13 22.46
CA GLU A 201 -13.01 -15.93 23.86
C GLU A 201 -14.41 -16.51 24.11
N LYS A 202 -15.36 -16.25 23.21
CA LYS A 202 -16.70 -16.86 23.26
C LYS A 202 -16.63 -18.39 23.24
N GLU A 203 -15.78 -18.97 22.39
CA GLU A 203 -15.59 -20.42 22.33
C GLU A 203 -14.98 -20.98 23.64
N ARG A 204 -14.00 -20.29 24.22
CA ARG A 204 -13.42 -20.67 25.52
C ARG A 204 -14.44 -20.62 26.65
N LEU A 205 -15.27 -19.57 26.70
CA LEU A 205 -16.35 -19.45 27.69
C LEU A 205 -17.40 -20.55 27.54
N VAL A 206 -17.76 -20.93 26.30
CA VAL A 206 -18.69 -22.06 26.06
C VAL A 206 -18.06 -23.38 26.51
N LYS A 207 -16.79 -23.63 26.19
CA LYS A 207 -16.06 -24.82 26.64
C LYS A 207 -15.96 -24.89 28.17
N GLU A 208 -15.63 -23.77 28.82
CA GLU A 208 -15.54 -23.70 30.29
C GLU A 208 -16.90 -23.93 30.96
N LYS A 209 -17.98 -23.36 30.42
CA LYS A 209 -19.35 -23.61 30.92
C LYS A 209 -19.76 -25.07 30.75
N ALA A 210 -19.48 -25.67 29.59
CA ALA A 210 -19.77 -27.08 29.34
C ALA A 210 -18.96 -28.00 30.27
N GLU A 211 -17.70 -27.68 30.54
CA GLU A 211 -16.86 -28.44 31.47
C GLU A 211 -17.37 -28.34 32.91
N LYS A 212 -17.73 -27.14 33.36
CA LYS A 212 -18.35 -26.92 34.67
C LYS A 212 -19.66 -27.70 34.83
N GLU A 213 -20.52 -27.69 33.80
CA GLU A 213 -21.77 -28.46 33.81
C GLU A 213 -21.53 -29.97 33.85
N ARG A 214 -20.52 -30.49 33.12
CA ARG A 214 -20.15 -31.91 33.17
C ARG A 214 -19.62 -32.32 34.54
N LEU A 215 -18.76 -31.50 35.15
CA LEU A 215 -18.25 -31.72 36.50
C LEU A 215 -19.37 -31.70 37.55
N GLU A 216 -20.34 -30.80 37.41
CA GLU A 216 -21.50 -30.74 38.31
C GLU A 216 -22.40 -31.98 38.16
N LYS A 217 -22.68 -32.42 36.93
CA LYS A 217 -23.41 -33.66 36.66
C LYS A 217 -22.69 -34.89 37.23
N GLU A 218 -21.37 -34.98 37.06
CA GLU A 218 -20.57 -36.09 37.59
C GLU A 218 -20.59 -36.11 39.13
N LYS A 219 -20.50 -34.94 39.78
CA LYS A 219 -20.63 -34.84 41.24
C LYS A 219 -22.02 -35.25 41.72
N ALA A 220 -23.07 -34.79 41.06
CA ALA A 220 -24.44 -35.17 41.40
C ALA A 220 -24.68 -36.68 41.19
N GLU A 221 -24.13 -37.27 40.14
CA GLU A 221 -24.22 -38.72 39.90
C GLU A 221 -23.48 -39.52 40.97
N LYS A 222 -22.26 -39.11 41.33
CA LYS A 222 -21.50 -39.72 42.44
C LYS A 222 -22.26 -39.65 43.76
N GLU A 223 -22.87 -38.50 44.09
CA GLU A 223 -23.67 -38.36 45.31
C GLU A 223 -24.92 -39.26 45.29
N ARG A 224 -25.60 -39.40 44.13
CA ARG A 224 -26.75 -40.30 44.00
C ARG A 224 -26.36 -41.76 44.16
N LEU A 225 -25.25 -42.18 43.54
CA LEU A 225 -24.72 -43.54 43.69
C LEU A 225 -24.32 -43.82 45.13
N GLU A 226 -23.70 -42.85 45.83
CA GLU A 226 -23.34 -43.01 47.24
C GLU A 226 -24.57 -43.13 48.15
N LYS A 227 -25.60 -42.30 47.93
CA LYS A 227 -26.89 -42.43 48.63
C LYS A 227 -27.55 -43.78 48.37
N GLU A 228 -27.56 -44.25 47.12
CA GLU A 228 -28.12 -45.55 46.76
C GLU A 228 -27.37 -46.71 47.44
N ARG A 229 -26.03 -46.63 47.52
CA ARG A 229 -25.22 -47.64 48.24
C ARG A 229 -25.51 -47.64 49.73
N LEU A 230 -25.62 -46.47 50.36
CA LEU A 230 -25.98 -46.34 51.78
C LEU A 230 -27.38 -46.88 52.07
N ASP A 231 -28.35 -46.63 51.20
CA ASP A 231 -29.71 -47.15 51.38
C ASP A 231 -29.78 -48.67 51.17
N LYS A 232 -29.04 -49.21 50.19
CA LYS A 232 -28.89 -50.67 50.02
C LYS A 232 -28.23 -51.32 51.24
N GLU A 233 -27.17 -50.72 51.78
CA GLU A 233 -26.49 -51.24 52.97
C GLU A 233 -27.40 -51.22 54.21
N LYS A 234 -28.18 -50.15 54.39
CA LYS A 234 -29.18 -50.06 55.48
C LYS A 234 -30.27 -51.11 55.32
N ALA A 235 -30.82 -51.28 54.11
CA ALA A 235 -31.83 -52.29 53.83
C ALA A 235 -31.29 -53.71 54.07
N GLU A 236 -30.03 -53.98 53.71
CA GLU A 236 -29.39 -55.28 53.95
C GLU A 236 -29.17 -55.54 55.46
N LYS A 237 -28.71 -54.53 56.21
CA LYS A 237 -28.59 -54.63 57.68
C LYS A 237 -29.94 -54.90 58.34
N GLU A 238 -31.00 -54.21 57.92
CA GLU A 238 -32.34 -54.42 58.45
C GLU A 238 -32.88 -55.84 58.13
N ARG A 239 -32.61 -56.36 56.93
CA ARG A 239 -32.99 -57.74 56.56
C ARG A 239 -32.23 -58.77 57.39
N LEU A 240 -30.93 -58.58 57.60
CA LEU A 240 -30.10 -59.45 58.44
C LEU A 240 -30.56 -59.43 59.91
N GLU A 241 -30.96 -58.27 60.43
CA GLU A 241 -31.49 -58.14 61.79
C GLU A 241 -32.84 -58.86 61.94
N LYS A 242 -33.75 -58.67 60.97
CA LYS A 242 -35.04 -59.39 60.92
C LYS A 242 -34.85 -60.91 60.84
N GLU A 243 -33.93 -61.39 60.02
CA GLU A 243 -33.63 -62.83 59.90
C GLU A 243 -33.05 -63.40 61.21
N LYS A 244 -32.17 -62.65 61.89
CA LYS A 244 -31.63 -63.06 63.20
C LYS A 244 -32.72 -63.12 64.26
N ALA A 245 -33.60 -62.11 64.33
CA ALA A 245 -34.72 -62.10 65.25
C ALA A 245 -35.71 -63.25 64.98
N GLU A 246 -35.96 -63.58 63.71
CA GLU A 246 -36.82 -64.71 63.34
C GLU A 246 -36.20 -66.07 63.74
N LYS A 247 -34.90 -66.27 63.49
CA LYS A 247 -34.18 -67.47 63.94
C LYS A 247 -34.21 -67.63 65.45
N GLU A 248 -34.01 -66.56 66.21
CA GLU A 248 -34.07 -66.62 67.68
C GLU A 248 -35.49 -66.96 68.19
N ARG A 249 -36.54 -66.43 67.55
CA ARG A 249 -37.93 -66.77 67.89
C ARG A 249 -38.25 -68.23 67.59
N LEU A 250 -37.82 -68.74 66.44
CA LEU A 250 -37.97 -70.15 66.07
C LEU A 250 -37.23 -71.08 67.03
N GLU A 251 -36.02 -70.72 67.46
CA GLU A 251 -35.25 -71.50 68.43
C GLU A 251 -35.91 -71.53 69.81
N LYS A 252 -36.41 -70.38 70.30
CA LYS A 252 -37.20 -70.31 71.53
C LYS A 252 -38.47 -71.17 71.45
N GLU A 253 -39.20 -71.13 70.33
CA GLU A 253 -40.39 -71.96 70.13
C GLU A 253 -40.08 -73.46 70.12
N ARG A 254 -38.94 -73.87 69.52
CA ARG A 254 -38.51 -75.27 69.53
C ARG A 254 -38.15 -75.75 70.94
N LEU A 255 -37.43 -74.93 71.71
CA LEU A 255 -37.08 -75.24 73.10
C LEU A 255 -38.33 -75.36 73.99
N ASP A 256 -39.32 -74.50 73.81
CA ASP A 256 -40.56 -74.56 74.59
C ASP A 256 -41.41 -75.79 74.21
N LYS A 257 -41.47 -76.17 72.93
CA LYS A 257 -42.11 -77.43 72.49
C LYS A 257 -41.42 -78.65 73.07
N GLU A 258 -40.09 -78.69 73.07
CA GLU A 258 -39.32 -79.82 73.64
C GLU A 258 -39.53 -79.94 75.16
N LYS A 259 -39.57 -78.81 75.88
CA LYS A 259 -39.88 -78.81 77.32
C LYS A 259 -41.29 -79.31 77.61
N ALA A 260 -42.28 -78.85 76.84
CA ALA A 260 -43.66 -79.30 76.98
C ALA A 260 -43.82 -80.81 76.68
N GLU A 261 -43.09 -81.34 75.71
CA GLU A 261 -43.09 -82.77 75.38
C GLU A 261 -42.45 -83.61 76.50
N LYS A 262 -41.31 -83.16 77.05
CA LYS A 262 -40.66 -83.83 78.20
C LYS A 262 -41.58 -83.87 79.42
N GLU A 263 -42.28 -82.77 79.72
CA GLU A 263 -43.22 -82.72 80.85
C GLU A 263 -44.42 -83.67 80.65
N ARG A 264 -44.92 -83.78 79.41
CA ARG A 264 -46.01 -84.73 79.08
C ARG A 264 -45.56 -86.18 79.25
N LEU A 265 -44.37 -86.54 78.76
CA LEU A 265 -43.81 -87.88 78.92
C LEU A 265 -43.56 -88.24 80.39
N GLU A 266 -43.12 -87.28 81.21
CA GLU A 266 -42.91 -87.49 82.64
C GLU A 266 -44.23 -87.73 83.39
N LYS A 267 -45.28 -86.95 83.08
CA LYS A 267 -46.63 -87.18 83.62
C LYS A 267 -47.18 -88.56 83.25
N GLU A 268 -46.99 -88.99 82.01
CA GLU A 268 -47.42 -90.32 81.56
C GLU A 268 -46.68 -91.45 82.29
N ARG A 269 -45.36 -91.31 82.54
CA ARG A 269 -44.59 -92.29 83.30
C ARG A 269 -45.06 -92.41 84.75
N LEU A 270 -45.34 -91.27 85.40
CA LEU A 270 -45.86 -91.25 86.77
C LEU A 270 -47.25 -91.88 86.88
N GLU A 271 -48.10 -91.71 85.87
CA GLU A 271 -49.42 -92.34 85.82
C GLU A 271 -49.34 -93.86 85.64
N LYS A 272 -48.45 -94.34 84.74
CA LYS A 272 -48.18 -95.78 84.57
C LYS A 272 -47.64 -96.43 85.84
N GLU A 273 -46.73 -95.77 86.56
CA GLU A 273 -46.17 -96.29 87.83
C GLU A 273 -47.26 -96.39 88.92
N LYS A 274 -48.16 -95.40 89.00
CA LYS A 274 -49.30 -95.44 89.94
C LYS A 274 -50.26 -96.58 89.61
N ALA A 275 -50.59 -96.77 88.34
CA ALA A 275 -51.46 -97.86 87.90
C ALA A 275 -50.83 -99.24 88.19
N GLU A 276 -49.52 -99.40 88.03
CA GLU A 276 -48.82 -100.64 88.34
C GLU A 276 -48.80 -100.96 89.85
N LYS A 277 -48.55 -99.96 90.69
CA LYS A 277 -48.63 -100.11 92.15
C LYS A 277 -50.03 -100.55 92.62
N GLU A 278 -51.08 -99.98 92.04
CA GLU A 278 -52.47 -100.36 92.36
C GLU A 278 -52.78 -101.81 91.92
N ARG A 279 -52.27 -102.26 90.77
CA ARG A 279 -52.45 -103.66 90.32
C ARG A 279 -51.74 -104.65 91.25
N LEU A 280 -50.50 -104.33 91.68
CA LEU A 280 -49.75 -105.16 92.62
C LEU A 280 -50.42 -105.26 94.00
N GLU A 281 -51.06 -104.18 94.45
CA GLU A 281 -51.80 -104.20 95.72
C GLU A 281 -53.07 -105.06 95.63
N LYS A 282 -53.81 -104.97 94.53
CA LYS A 282 -54.97 -105.85 94.25
C LYS A 282 -54.58 -107.32 94.19
N GLU A 283 -53.46 -107.66 93.55
CA GLU A 283 -52.96 -109.04 93.47
C GLU A 283 -52.56 -109.60 94.85
N LYS A 284 -51.92 -108.77 95.70
CA LYS A 284 -51.58 -109.17 97.07
C LYS A 284 -52.82 -109.42 97.93
N ALA A 285 -53.84 -108.56 97.82
CA ALA A 285 -55.10 -108.73 98.53
C ALA A 285 -55.86 -110.00 98.09
N GLU A 286 -55.79 -110.37 96.82
CA GLU A 286 -56.39 -111.60 96.29
C GLU A 286 -55.68 -112.86 96.79
N LYS A 287 -54.34 -112.86 96.81
CA LYS A 287 -53.55 -113.99 97.35
C LYS A 287 -53.84 -114.22 98.84
N GLU A 288 -54.02 -113.17 99.63
CA GLU A 288 -54.36 -113.29 101.06
C GLU A 288 -55.76 -113.90 101.27
N ARG A 289 -56.73 -113.52 100.43
CA ARG A 289 -58.09 -114.11 100.46
C ARG A 289 -58.08 -115.60 100.13
N LEU A 290 -57.34 -116.00 99.09
CA LEU A 290 -57.20 -117.41 98.71
C LEU A 290 -56.51 -118.26 99.80
N GLU A 291 -55.55 -117.68 100.55
CA GLU A 291 -54.91 -118.40 101.65
C GLU A 291 -55.85 -118.60 102.85
N LYS A 292 -56.68 -117.60 103.17
CA LYS A 292 -57.72 -117.70 104.20
C LYS A 292 -58.75 -118.78 103.86
N GLU A 293 -59.19 -118.84 102.60
CA GLU A 293 -60.15 -119.85 102.14
C GLU A 293 -59.59 -121.28 102.20
N LYS A 294 -58.32 -121.47 101.82
CA LYS A 294 -57.64 -122.78 101.93
C LYS A 294 -57.49 -123.25 103.38
N LYS A 295 -57.21 -122.35 104.32
CA LYS A 295 -57.14 -122.70 105.76
C LYS A 295 -58.49 -123.14 106.30
N GLU A 296 -59.58 -122.51 105.88
CA GLU A 296 -60.94 -122.86 106.32
C GLU A 296 -61.41 -124.23 105.76
N GLN A 297 -61.04 -124.57 104.52
CA GLN A 297 -61.35 -125.88 103.95
C GLN A 297 -60.62 -127.03 104.66
N LEU A 298 -59.36 -126.81 105.05
CA LEU A 298 -58.57 -127.81 105.77
C LEU A 298 -59.13 -128.11 107.17
N GLU A 299 -59.69 -127.11 107.87
CA GLU A 299 -60.38 -127.32 109.14
C GLU A 299 -61.67 -128.11 108.98
N LYS A 300 -62.47 -127.80 107.94
CA LYS A 300 -63.71 -128.53 107.65
C LYS A 300 -63.46 -129.99 107.29
N GLU A 301 -62.33 -130.29 106.65
CA GLU A 301 -61.92 -131.66 106.31
C GLU A 301 -61.49 -132.44 107.57
N LYS A 302 -60.66 -131.85 108.44
CA LYS A 302 -60.26 -132.45 109.72
C LYS A 302 -61.42 -132.66 110.68
N ALA A 303 -62.44 -131.80 110.64
CA ALA A 303 -63.65 -131.95 111.44
C ALA A 303 -64.54 -133.11 110.99
N LYS A 304 -64.56 -133.43 109.68
CA LYS A 304 -65.29 -134.59 109.13
C LYS A 304 -64.62 -135.92 109.47
N GLU A 305 -63.29 -135.98 109.42
CA GLU A 305 -62.53 -137.21 109.72
C GLU A 305 -62.64 -137.62 111.21
N ARG A 306 -62.82 -136.66 112.12
CA ARG A 306 -63.03 -136.91 113.55
C ARG A 306 -64.42 -137.47 113.92
N LEU A 307 -65.39 -137.42 113.01
CA LEU A 307 -66.76 -137.90 113.24
C LEU A 307 -66.97 -139.37 112.83
N GLU A 308 -66.05 -139.98 112.10
CA GLU A 308 -66.20 -141.33 111.54
C GLU A 308 -65.55 -142.45 112.39
N LYS A 309 -64.80 -142.11 113.45
CA LYS A 309 -64.18 -143.06 114.40
C LYS A 309 -64.64 -142.75 115.83
N GLY A 310 -65.71 -143.39 116.27
CA GLY A 310 -66.37 -143.09 117.55
C GLY A 310 -65.63 -143.60 118.79
N GLU A 311 -65.12 -142.67 119.61
CA GLU A 311 -64.84 -142.79 121.06
C GLU A 311 -64.99 -141.38 121.68
N GLY A 312 -65.79 -141.21 122.73
CA GLY A 312 -66.08 -139.91 123.35
C GLY A 312 -65.04 -139.47 124.40
N PRO A 313 -65.12 -138.20 124.89
CA PRO A 313 -64.49 -137.83 126.16
C PRO A 313 -65.53 -137.34 127.19
N THR A 314 -65.35 -137.76 128.45
CA THR A 314 -66.10 -137.34 129.64
C THR A 314 -65.56 -136.02 130.24
N PRO A 315 -66.33 -135.32 131.10
CA PRO A 315 -66.22 -133.89 131.41
C PRO A 315 -65.27 -133.64 132.61
N GLU A 316 -64.80 -132.45 132.98
CA GLU A 316 -65.38 -131.16 133.42
C GLU A 316 -64.13 -130.24 133.64
N ARG A 317 -64.10 -128.91 133.61
CA ARG A 317 -64.85 -127.90 134.36
C ARG A 317 -64.38 -126.50 133.92
N LYS A 318 -65.25 -125.51 134.14
CA LYS A 318 -65.04 -124.07 133.89
C LYS A 318 -64.14 -123.43 134.94
N ASP A 319 -63.33 -122.47 134.49
CA ASP A 319 -63.16 -121.13 135.06
C ASP A 319 -63.10 -120.12 133.89
#